data_AF-A0A7S1SNA4-F1
#
_entry.id   AF-A0A7S1SNA4-F1
#
_cell.length_a   1.000
_cell.length_b   1.000
_cell.length_c   1.000
_cell.angle_alpha   90.00
_cell.angle_beta   90.00
_cell.angle_gamma   90.00
#
_symmetry.space_group_name_H-M   'P 1'
#
loop_
_entity.id
_entity.type
_entity.pdbx_description
1 polymer ?
#
loop_
_entity_poly.entity_id
_entity_poly.type
_entity_poly.pdbx_seq_one_letter_code
_entity_poly.pdbx_strand_id
1 'polypeptide(L)'
;PSDGGVAESMRGSGVPSLQTVCQRAVAVHLVEPRTALQLLEYAELAGSEELAAFCKQVAVYNLDAVLEESPEALAFLAEHLLQQVEEMFKGLCSQAVGGGQQGQPQSDGPHSLMWAPTPGRRPTAVPAALHPTGHDASASSHP
;
A
#
# COMPACT_ATOMS: atom_id res chain seq x y z
N PRO A 1 13.00 -51.39 -8.55
CA PRO A 1 11.91 -50.42 -8.74
C PRO A 1 11.47 -49.81 -7.40
N SER A 2 12.04 -48.65 -7.07
CA SER A 2 11.56 -47.76 -6.01
C SER A 2 11.83 -46.33 -6.48
N ASP A 3 11.00 -45.85 -7.39
CA ASP A 3 10.88 -44.43 -7.70
C ASP A 3 9.46 -44.03 -7.27
N GLY A 4 9.38 -43.02 -6.42
CA GLY A 4 8.13 -42.63 -5.76
C GLY A 4 8.30 -41.30 -5.06
N GLY A 5 8.93 -40.35 -5.73
CA GLY A 5 8.79 -38.95 -5.41
C GLY A 5 7.49 -38.43 -6.00
N VAL A 6 6.59 -37.95 -5.15
CA VAL A 6 5.65 -36.89 -5.52
C VAL A 6 5.59 -35.90 -4.36
N ALA A 7 6.44 -34.88 -4.47
CA ALA A 7 6.30 -33.65 -3.71
C ALA A 7 5.03 -32.93 -4.21
N GLU A 8 3.88 -33.28 -3.65
CA GLU A 8 2.69 -32.43 -3.76
C GLU A 8 2.89 -31.21 -2.87
N SER A 9 3.52 -30.19 -3.45
CA SER A 9 3.62 -28.84 -2.91
C SER A 9 2.23 -28.20 -2.94
N MET A 10 1.41 -28.61 -1.98
CA MET A 10 0.15 -27.96 -1.60
C MET A 10 0.51 -26.55 -1.15
N ARG A 11 0.28 -25.55 -2.02
CA ARG A 11 0.43 -24.13 -1.71
C ARG A 11 -0.34 -23.83 -0.43
N GLY A 12 0.39 -23.48 0.62
CA GLY A 12 -0.08 -23.55 1.99
C GLY A 12 -1.34 -22.73 2.26
N SER A 13 -2.45 -23.43 2.46
CA SER A 13 -3.63 -22.97 3.19
C SER A 13 -3.36 -22.89 4.70
N GLY A 14 -2.21 -22.33 5.07
CA GLY A 14 -1.80 -22.12 6.45
C GLY A 14 -2.41 -20.84 7.02
N VAL A 15 -2.61 -20.81 8.33
CA VAL A 15 -2.97 -19.57 9.04
C VAL A 15 -1.86 -18.55 8.78
N PRO A 16 -2.18 -17.33 8.30
CA PRO A 16 -1.17 -16.31 8.03
C PRO A 16 -0.42 -15.97 9.31
N SER A 17 0.87 -15.68 9.18
CA SER A 17 1.65 -15.21 10.32
C SER A 17 1.07 -13.90 10.87
N LEU A 18 1.21 -13.67 12.17
CA LEU A 18 0.81 -12.40 12.79
C LEU A 18 1.47 -11.21 12.10
N GLN A 19 2.74 -11.36 11.70
CA GLN A 19 3.49 -10.36 10.96
C GLN A 19 2.78 -9.97 9.66
N THR A 20 2.39 -10.95 8.83
CA THR A 20 1.68 -10.70 7.56
C THR A 20 0.32 -10.03 7.81
N VAL A 21 -0.42 -10.45 8.83
CA VAL A 21 -1.71 -9.83 9.19
C VAL A 21 -1.52 -8.38 9.62
N CYS A 22 -0.52 -8.10 10.47
CA CYS A 22 -0.21 -6.75 10.92
C CYS A 22 0.27 -5.86 9.77
N GLN A 23 1.12 -6.34 8.87
CA GLN A 23 1.58 -5.59 7.70
C GLN A 23 0.41 -5.14 6.84
N ARG A 24 -0.52 -6.06 6.55
CA ARG A 24 -1.74 -5.73 5.80
C ARG A 24 -2.60 -4.71 6.55
N ALA A 25 -2.76 -4.86 7.86
CA ALA A 25 -3.52 -3.90 8.66
C ALA A 25 -2.89 -2.50 8.63
N VAL A 26 -1.56 -2.39 8.74
CA VAL A 26 -0.84 -1.13 8.62
C VAL A 26 -1.04 -0.52 7.23
N ALA A 27 -0.86 -1.31 6.16
CA ALA A 27 -1.04 -0.85 4.79
C ALA A 27 -2.45 -0.29 4.53
N VAL A 28 -3.49 -0.96 5.03
CA VAL A 28 -4.88 -0.57 4.77
C VAL A 28 -5.35 0.59 5.66
N HIS A 29 -4.89 0.65 6.91
CA HIS A 29 -5.49 1.55 7.91
C HIS A 29 -4.59 2.73 8.30
N LEU A 30 -3.28 2.66 8.08
CA LEU A 30 -2.33 3.65 8.58
C LEU A 30 -1.53 4.36 7.48
N VAL A 31 -1.39 3.77 6.30
CA VAL A 31 -0.64 4.37 5.20
C VAL A 31 -1.50 5.40 4.47
N GLU A 32 -1.14 6.66 4.68
CA GLU A 32 -1.67 7.84 4.01
C GLU A 32 -0.50 8.63 3.42
N PRO A 33 -0.72 9.55 2.46
CA PRO A 33 0.37 10.35 1.89
C PRO A 33 1.28 10.98 2.96
N ARG A 34 0.70 11.66 3.95
CA ARG A 34 1.45 12.29 5.06
C ARG A 34 2.29 11.31 5.90
N THR A 35 1.83 10.06 6.05
CA THR A 35 2.48 9.05 6.90
C THR A 35 3.36 8.07 6.13
N ALA A 36 3.29 8.06 4.79
CA ALA A 36 3.90 7.05 3.94
C ALA A 36 5.42 6.95 4.12
N LEU A 37 6.13 8.07 4.22
CA LEU A 37 7.59 8.08 4.38
C LEU A 37 8.01 7.58 5.77
N GLN A 38 7.28 7.96 6.82
CA GLN A 38 7.56 7.48 8.17
C GLN A 38 7.28 5.97 8.29
N LEU A 39 6.21 5.47 7.68
CA LEU A 39 5.89 4.05 7.66
C LEU A 39 6.81 3.25 6.73
N LEU A 40 7.44 3.88 5.72
CA LEU A 40 8.50 3.28 4.92
C LEU A 40 9.73 2.98 5.79
N GLU A 41 10.20 3.94 6.58
CA GLU A 41 11.31 3.73 7.51
C GLU A 41 11.01 2.58 8.49
N TYR A 42 9.81 2.57 9.05
CA TYR A 42 9.37 1.49 9.92
C TYR A 42 9.37 0.13 9.20
N ALA A 43 8.85 0.08 7.98
CA ALA A 43 8.78 -1.16 7.20
C ALA A 43 10.18 -1.74 6.91
N GLU A 44 11.15 -0.88 6.59
CA GLU A 44 12.53 -1.29 6.33
C GLU A 44 13.20 -1.80 7.62
N LEU A 45 13.00 -1.13 8.76
CA LEU A 45 13.47 -1.61 10.07
C LEU A 45 12.82 -2.94 10.48
N ALA A 46 11.55 -3.14 10.13
CA ALA A 46 10.81 -4.36 10.40
C ALA A 46 11.11 -5.50 9.40
N GLY A 47 11.94 -5.26 8.38
CA GLY A 47 12.21 -6.22 7.30
C GLY A 47 10.96 -6.59 6.50
N SER A 48 10.00 -5.67 6.39
CA SER A 48 8.75 -5.87 5.66
C SER A 48 8.83 -5.31 4.25
N GLU A 49 9.24 -6.16 3.31
CA GLU A 49 9.36 -5.78 1.90
C GLU A 49 8.01 -5.37 1.28
N GLU A 50 6.92 -6.09 1.60
CA GLU A 50 5.59 -5.81 1.06
C GLU A 50 5.06 -4.44 1.54
N LEU A 51 5.18 -4.15 2.84
CA LEU A 51 4.77 -2.86 3.39
C LEU A 51 5.66 -1.72 2.87
N ALA A 52 6.98 -1.94 2.77
CA ALA A 52 7.90 -0.94 2.24
C ALA A 52 7.59 -0.61 0.78
N ALA A 53 7.30 -1.62 -0.05
CA ALA A 53 6.87 -1.41 -1.43
C ALA A 53 5.56 -0.60 -1.50
N PHE A 54 4.59 -0.92 -0.64
CA PHE A 54 3.32 -0.20 -0.58
C PHE A 54 3.50 1.26 -0.15
N CYS A 55 4.30 1.53 0.90
CA CYS A 55 4.61 2.87 1.36
C CYS A 55 5.31 3.71 0.27
N LYS A 56 6.31 3.14 -0.42
CA LYS A 56 6.97 3.79 -1.56
C LYS A 56 5.97 4.16 -2.64
N GLN A 57 5.07 3.24 -2.98
CA GLN A 57 4.04 3.49 -3.97
C GLN A 57 3.13 4.65 -3.57
N VAL A 58 2.57 4.63 -2.36
CA VAL A 58 1.70 5.72 -1.88
C VAL A 58 2.42 7.06 -1.89
N ALA A 59 3.68 7.10 -1.46
CA ALA A 59 4.50 8.32 -1.46
C ALA A 59 4.70 8.87 -2.88
N VAL A 60 5.10 8.03 -3.84
CA VAL A 60 5.40 8.46 -5.21
C VAL A 60 4.14 8.89 -5.97
N TYR A 61 3.02 8.17 -5.83
CA TYR A 61 1.76 8.50 -6.52
C TYR A 61 1.04 9.74 -5.93
N ASN A 62 1.44 10.17 -4.74
CA ASN A 62 0.88 11.34 -4.06
C ASN A 62 2.00 12.30 -3.62
N LEU A 63 3.09 12.37 -4.39
CA LEU A 63 4.28 13.13 -4.01
C LEU A 63 3.98 14.61 -3.79
N ASP A 64 3.02 15.16 -4.55
CA ASP A 64 2.47 16.50 -4.33
C ASP A 64 1.91 16.68 -2.91
N ALA A 65 1.04 15.76 -2.48
CA ALA A 65 0.45 15.79 -1.13
C ALA A 65 1.50 15.51 -0.04
N VAL A 66 2.46 14.61 -0.27
CA VAL A 66 3.56 14.35 0.66
C VAL A 66 4.40 15.62 0.90
N LEU A 67 4.75 16.33 -0.18
CA LEU A 67 5.53 17.56 -0.10
C LEU A 67 4.76 18.72 0.56
N GLU A 68 3.44 18.75 0.40
CA GLU A 68 2.57 19.76 1.01
C GLU A 68 2.30 19.49 2.49
N GLU A 69 1.96 18.24 2.84
CA GLU A 69 1.49 17.86 4.18
C GLU A 69 2.62 17.43 5.13
N SER A 70 3.72 16.88 4.60
CA SER A 70 4.82 16.35 5.41
C SER A 70 6.23 16.60 4.83
N PRO A 71 6.60 17.87 4.54
CA PRO A 71 7.92 18.19 4.00
C PRO A 71 9.07 17.76 4.93
N GLU A 72 8.85 17.78 6.26
CA GLU A 72 9.83 17.32 7.24
C GLU A 72 10.11 15.81 7.12
N ALA A 73 9.10 15.00 6.81
CA ALA A 73 9.27 13.57 6.65
C ALA A 73 10.21 13.23 5.49
N LEU A 74 10.21 14.05 4.44
CA LEU A 74 11.19 13.92 3.35
C LEU A 74 12.58 14.41 3.75
N ALA A 75 12.66 15.51 4.51
CA ALA A 75 13.93 16.09 4.93
C ALA A 75 14.72 15.20 5.90
N PHE A 76 14.01 14.43 6.73
CA PHE A 76 14.62 13.52 7.71
C PHE A 76 14.75 12.07 7.22
N LEU A 77 14.17 11.74 6.06
CA LEU A 77 14.24 10.40 5.50
C LEU A 77 15.69 9.98 5.26
N ALA A 78 16.05 8.76 5.65
CA ALA A 78 17.38 8.23 5.41
C ALA A 78 17.74 8.24 3.90
N GLU A 79 18.98 8.60 3.56
CA GLU A 79 19.45 8.79 2.17
C GLU A 79 19.18 7.59 1.26
N HIS A 80 19.43 6.37 1.77
CA HIS A 80 19.18 5.14 1.02
C HIS A 80 17.69 4.91 0.70
N LEU A 81 16.77 5.37 1.55
CA LEU A 81 15.33 5.27 1.29
C LEU A 81 14.85 6.35 0.35
N LEU A 82 15.42 7.56 0.46
CA LEU A 82 15.19 8.63 -0.51
C LEU A 82 15.59 8.20 -1.92
N GLN A 83 16.74 7.53 -2.05
CA GLN A 83 17.18 6.95 -3.32
C GLN A 83 16.16 5.93 -3.87
N GLN A 84 15.64 5.03 -3.04
CA GLN A 84 14.62 4.06 -3.47
C GLN A 84 13.32 4.73 -3.96
N VAL A 85 12.88 5.81 -3.29
CA VAL A 85 11.71 6.60 -3.69
C VAL A 85 11.99 7.31 -5.03
N GLU A 86 13.17 7.90 -5.18
CA GLU A 86 13.59 8.58 -6.42
C GLU A 86 13.67 7.61 -7.61
N GLU A 87 14.24 6.42 -7.42
CA GLU A 87 14.33 5.39 -8.45
C GLU A 87 12.93 4.95 -8.93
N MET A 88 12.00 4.75 -8.00
CA MET A 88 10.61 4.43 -8.33
C MET A 88 9.94 5.57 -9.11
N PHE A 89 10.12 6.83 -8.67
CA PHE A 89 9.58 7.99 -9.37
C PHE A 89 10.13 8.11 -10.80
N LYS A 90 11.46 8.00 -10.98
CA LYS A 90 12.11 7.99 -12.29
C LYS A 90 11.57 6.90 -13.21
N GLY A 91 11.34 5.71 -12.66
CA GLY A 91 10.75 4.59 -13.38
C GLY A 91 9.34 4.91 -13.90
N LEU A 92 8.50 5.56 -13.11
CA LEU A 92 7.16 5.98 -13.53
C LEU A 92 7.21 7.09 -14.60
N CYS A 93 8.08 8.09 -14.44
CA CYS A 93 8.24 9.16 -15.42
C CYS A 93 8.74 8.64 -16.77
N SER A 94 9.65 7.67 -16.76
CA SER A 94 10.18 7.07 -17.99
C SER A 94 9.11 6.27 -18.74
N GLN A 95 8.19 5.61 -18.02
CA GLN A 95 7.06 4.90 -18.61
C GLN A 95 6.00 5.85 -19.19
N ALA A 96 5.79 7.02 -18.58
CA ALA A 96 4.86 8.02 -19.09
C ALA A 96 5.25 8.57 -20.48
N VAL A 97 6.54 8.52 -20.85
CA VAL A 97 7.05 8.98 -22.15
C VAL A 97 7.03 7.87 -23.22
N GLY A 98 6.91 6.59 -22.82
CA GLY A 98 6.95 5.43 -23.72
C GLY A 98 5.61 4.76 -24.07
N GLY A 99 4.48 5.27 -23.54
CA GLY A 99 3.16 4.63 -23.61
C GLY A 99 2.41 4.75 -24.95
N GLY A 100 3.02 4.26 -26.04
CA GLY A 100 2.25 3.82 -27.21
C GLY A 100 1.58 2.48 -26.91
N GLN A 101 0.25 2.44 -27.01
CA GLN A 101 -0.63 1.28 -26.78
C GLN A 101 -0.03 -0.05 -27.26
N GLN A 102 0.10 -1.04 -26.36
CA GLN A 102 0.17 -2.44 -26.75
C GLN A 102 -0.71 -3.31 -25.84
N GLY A 103 -1.84 -3.75 -26.43
CA GLY A 103 -2.33 -5.13 -26.37
C GLY A 103 -2.59 -5.76 -25.00
N GLN A 104 -3.84 -5.69 -24.56
CA GLN A 104 -4.42 -6.62 -23.60
C GLN A 104 -4.48 -8.05 -24.21
N PRO A 105 -4.18 -9.08 -23.40
CA PRO A 105 -5.09 -10.21 -23.38
C PRO A 105 -5.53 -10.52 -21.94
N GLN A 106 -6.82 -10.78 -21.84
CA GLN A 106 -7.57 -11.15 -20.66
C GLN A 106 -7.44 -12.67 -20.46
N SER A 107 -7.07 -13.15 -19.28
CA SER A 107 -7.36 -14.53 -18.87
C SER A 107 -7.50 -14.65 -17.35
N ASP A 108 -8.77 -14.64 -16.95
CA ASP A 108 -9.42 -15.27 -15.80
C ASP A 108 -8.55 -16.05 -14.80
N GLY A 109 -8.57 -15.59 -13.55
CA GLY A 109 -8.24 -16.38 -12.37
C GLY A 109 -8.79 -15.68 -11.13
N PRO A 110 -9.64 -16.33 -10.32
CA PRO A 110 -10.18 -15.70 -9.12
C PRO A 110 -9.08 -15.69 -8.04
N HIS A 111 -8.85 -14.55 -7.40
CA HIS A 111 -7.95 -14.30 -6.25
C HIS A 111 -6.52 -13.78 -6.52
N SER A 112 -6.22 -13.27 -7.70
CA SER A 112 -5.05 -12.40 -7.87
C SER A 112 -5.53 -11.02 -8.34
N LEU A 113 -4.94 -9.93 -7.83
CA LEU A 113 -5.26 -8.51 -8.12
C LEU A 113 -6.33 -7.85 -7.22
N MET A 114 -6.11 -7.77 -5.90
CA MET A 114 -6.78 -6.72 -5.08
C MET A 114 -5.94 -5.44 -4.90
N TRP A 115 -4.66 -5.46 -5.28
CA TRP A 115 -3.76 -4.31 -5.15
C TRP A 115 -3.06 -3.90 -6.45
N ALA A 116 -3.31 -4.59 -7.56
CA ALA A 116 -2.70 -4.17 -8.82
C ALA A 116 -3.28 -2.81 -9.24
N PRO A 117 -2.41 -1.82 -9.51
CA PRO A 117 -2.85 -0.49 -9.86
C PRO A 117 -3.59 -0.53 -11.19
N THR A 118 -4.81 0.02 -11.20
CA THR A 118 -5.47 0.39 -12.45
C THR A 118 -4.73 1.60 -13.02
N PRO A 119 -4.26 1.56 -14.28
CA PRO A 119 -3.63 2.72 -14.88
C PRO A 119 -4.61 3.89 -14.87
N GLY A 120 -4.25 4.97 -14.18
CA GLY A 120 -5.05 6.21 -14.11
C GLY A 120 -5.82 6.47 -12.81
N ARG A 121 -5.77 5.59 -11.79
CA ARG A 121 -6.29 5.92 -10.45
C ARG A 121 -5.12 6.16 -9.48
N ARG A 122 -5.06 7.36 -8.88
CA ARG A 122 -4.27 7.57 -7.66
C ARG A 122 -4.76 6.53 -6.63
N PRO A 123 -3.86 5.86 -5.89
CA PRO A 123 -4.26 5.03 -4.75
C PRO A 123 -5.00 5.94 -3.76
N THR A 124 -6.33 5.92 -3.80
CA THR A 124 -7.14 6.62 -2.82
C THR A 124 -6.92 5.92 -1.48
N ALA A 125 -6.37 6.66 -0.52
CA ALA A 125 -6.58 6.34 0.89
C ALA A 125 -8.08 6.10 1.09
N VAL A 126 -8.39 5.05 1.84
CA VAL A 126 -9.76 4.58 2.14
C VAL A 126 -10.68 5.79 2.43
N PRO A 127 -11.89 5.87 1.85
CA PRO A 127 -12.80 6.96 2.18
C PRO A 127 -13.10 6.94 3.68
N ALA A 128 -12.84 8.06 4.35
CA ALA A 128 -13.27 8.33 5.71
C ALA A 128 -14.80 8.37 5.77
N ALA A 129 -15.44 7.20 5.84
CA ALA A 129 -16.88 7.07 5.92
C ALA A 129 -17.26 6.01 6.96
N LEU A 130 -16.94 6.29 8.22
CA LEU A 130 -17.60 5.71 9.39
C LEU A 130 -17.71 6.81 10.48
N HIS A 131 -18.45 7.87 10.16
CA HIS A 131 -19.12 8.65 11.19
C HIS A 131 -20.43 7.90 11.52
N PRO A 132 -20.64 7.42 12.76
CA PRO A 132 -21.96 6.97 13.16
C PRO A 132 -22.87 8.19 13.27
N THR A 133 -23.79 8.31 12.32
CA THR A 133 -24.99 9.15 12.43
C THR A 133 -25.97 8.54 13.42
N GLY A 134 -26.36 9.34 14.42
CA GLY A 134 -27.69 9.32 15.01
C GLY A 134 -27.86 8.61 16.36
N HIS A 135 -28.19 9.40 17.39
CA HIS A 135 -29.58 9.45 17.84
C HIS A 135 -29.83 10.67 18.75
N ASP A 136 -30.82 11.46 18.34
CA ASP A 136 -31.53 12.43 19.17
C ASP A 136 -32.28 11.71 20.29
N ALA A 137 -32.17 12.20 21.52
CA ALA A 137 -33.20 12.01 22.53
C ALA A 137 -33.17 13.19 23.52
N SER A 138 -34.19 14.03 23.34
CA SER A 138 -34.62 15.19 24.12
C SER A 138 -34.84 14.98 25.63
N ALA A 139 -35.06 16.13 26.31
CA ALA A 139 -35.78 16.36 27.58
C ALA A 139 -35.01 16.12 28.91
N SER A 140 -35.11 16.90 29.98
CA SER A 140 -35.90 18.10 30.33
C SER A 140 -35.43 18.66 31.69
N SER A 141 -35.67 19.96 31.90
CA SER A 141 -36.00 20.65 33.16
C SER A 141 -35.00 20.69 34.35
N HIS A 142 -34.54 21.93 34.63
CA HIS A 142 -34.67 22.74 35.87
C HIS A 142 -35.36 22.11 37.11
N PRO A 143 -35.20 22.67 38.35
CA PRO A 143 -34.87 24.07 38.70
C PRO A 143 -33.43 24.35 39.10
#